data_AF-A0A4S5JKV2-F1
#
_entry.id   AF-A0A4S5JKV2-F1
#
_cell.length_a   1.000
_cell.length_b   1.000
_cell.length_c   1.000
_cell.angle_alpha   90.00
_cell.angle_beta   90.00
_cell.angle_gamma   90.00
#
_symmetry.space_group_name_H-M   'P 1'
#
loop_
_entity.id
_entity.type
_entity.pdbx_description
1 polymer ?
#
loop_
_entity_poly.entity_id
_entity_poly.type
_entity_poly.pdbx_seq_one_letter_code
_entity_poly.pdbx_strand_id
1 'polypeptide(L)'
;MGLLDLIFGSKKKTKKNRPRSGGLEPEVSLLNNFIRISSINFFGPFKDSPSGEWIVGWSDSDPEGTTGGHRESGHGRYVLYNTVEKELVLQGKLERPNSADVANNGSFSIEDWHFGSELSGTFYVFSCTGDEIIKRKFSANILNSAISNNGLLAVCQTANAPSGSDGNLLTGYSVKEGHEAFSITPLTGWAEAYEFDEEKSEFGAVLKSIGTFFYSSEGVLLEPQKFDLARLRSNRYEVSLFASEEILQSDQSSREFVEEALKASSKALAAGAEKNDHWKAMALKVKGLAYERRGNDEEALAAFDSALEINPKIGVKRKANGIRKRLENKSS
;
A
#
# COMPACT_ATOMS: atom_id res chain seq x y z
N MET A 1 15.49 25.17 52.00
CA MET A 1 14.11 25.72 52.01
C MET A 1 14.18 27.11 51.39
N GLY A 2 14.12 27.17 50.06
CA GLY A 2 14.28 28.39 49.28
C GLY A 2 12.94 28.93 48.81
N LEU A 3 12.79 30.24 48.83
CA LEU A 3 11.57 31.03 48.64
C LEU A 3 11.08 31.09 47.16
N LEU A 4 11.23 30.00 46.40
CA LEU A 4 10.87 29.92 44.97
C LEU A 4 9.94 28.75 44.60
N ASP A 5 9.55 27.89 45.54
CA ASP A 5 8.65 26.74 45.29
C ASP A 5 7.14 27.08 45.26
N LEU A 6 6.75 28.36 45.26
CA LEU A 6 5.35 28.77 45.49
C LEU A 6 4.53 29.15 44.24
N ILE A 7 5.05 28.98 43.02
CA ILE A 7 4.33 29.39 41.79
C ILE A 7 4.13 28.27 40.74
N PHE A 8 4.82 27.13 40.82
CA PHE A 8 4.58 26.02 39.90
C PHE A 8 4.07 24.78 40.63
N GLY A 9 2.76 24.77 40.87
CA GLY A 9 2.03 23.60 41.36
C GLY A 9 2.18 22.42 40.40
N SER A 10 2.95 21.43 40.81
CA SER A 10 3.04 20.13 40.15
C SER A 10 1.70 19.38 40.28
N LYS A 11 0.83 19.52 39.28
CA LYS A 11 -0.33 18.63 39.13
C LYS A 11 0.17 17.24 38.73
N LYS A 12 0.52 16.41 39.72
CA LYS A 12 0.51 14.95 39.55
C LYS A 12 -0.88 14.56 39.07
N LYS A 13 -1.01 14.17 37.79
CA LYS A 13 -2.21 13.48 37.29
C LYS A 13 -2.32 12.17 38.06
N THR A 14 -3.17 12.15 39.07
CA THR A 14 -3.66 10.94 39.71
C THR A 14 -4.30 10.06 38.63
N LYS A 15 -3.75 8.86 38.39
CA LYS A 15 -4.44 7.80 37.65
C LYS A 15 -5.80 7.63 38.32
N LYS A 16 -6.88 8.02 37.64
CA LYS A 16 -8.24 7.65 38.06
C LYS A 16 -8.32 6.14 37.92
N ASN A 17 -8.32 5.42 39.05
CA ASN A 17 -8.81 4.05 39.07
C ASN A 17 -10.25 4.09 38.56
N ARG A 18 -10.47 3.57 37.35
CA ARG A 18 -11.83 3.26 36.90
C ARG A 18 -12.37 2.18 37.85
N PRO A 19 -13.59 2.33 38.40
CA PRO A 19 -14.21 1.24 39.11
C PRO A 19 -14.37 0.08 38.12
N ARG A 20 -13.92 -1.12 38.49
CA ARG A 20 -14.29 -2.36 37.79
C ARG A 20 -15.81 -2.42 37.86
N SER A 21 -16.50 -2.06 36.78
CA SER A 21 -17.92 -2.31 36.64
C SER A 21 -18.09 -3.82 36.64
N GLY A 22 -18.79 -4.35 37.64
CA GLY A 22 -19.22 -5.74 37.70
C GLY A 22 -20.29 -6.05 36.65
N GLY A 23 -20.01 -5.76 35.39
CA GLY A 23 -20.79 -6.20 34.24
C GLY A 23 -20.47 -7.66 33.95
N LEU A 24 -21.47 -8.41 33.50
CA LEU A 24 -21.29 -9.76 32.95
C LEU A 24 -20.20 -9.70 31.87
N GLU A 25 -19.26 -10.65 31.89
CA GLU A 25 -18.24 -10.79 30.84
C GLU A 25 -18.95 -10.79 29.46
N PRO A 26 -18.49 -10.00 28.49
CA PRO A 26 -19.08 -10.02 27.16
C PRO A 26 -18.95 -11.42 26.56
N GLU A 27 -20.08 -11.96 26.08
CA GLU A 27 -20.09 -13.24 25.39
C GLU A 27 -19.53 -13.05 23.98
N VAL A 28 -18.23 -13.32 23.84
CA VAL A 28 -17.46 -13.20 22.59
C VAL A 28 -17.27 -14.57 21.95
N SER A 29 -17.57 -14.68 20.66
CA SER A 29 -17.27 -15.87 19.86
C SER A 29 -16.61 -15.48 18.55
N LEU A 30 -15.54 -16.19 18.19
CA LEU A 30 -14.80 -16.01 16.94
C LEU A 30 -15.15 -17.15 15.97
N LEU A 31 -15.53 -16.82 14.74
CA LEU A 31 -15.85 -17.77 13.68
C LEU A 31 -15.20 -17.33 12.37
N ASN A 32 -14.22 -18.10 11.89
CA ASN A 32 -13.39 -17.74 10.74
C ASN A 32 -12.82 -16.32 10.94
N ASN A 33 -13.17 -15.39 10.05
CA ASN A 33 -12.73 -13.99 10.09
C ASN A 33 -13.77 -13.04 10.71
N PHE A 34 -14.75 -13.57 11.46
CA PHE A 34 -15.84 -12.79 12.06
C PHE A 34 -15.87 -12.92 13.59
N ILE A 35 -16.13 -11.80 14.26
CA ILE A 35 -16.39 -11.73 15.70
C ILE A 35 -17.88 -11.51 15.93
N ARG A 36 -18.43 -12.20 16.92
CA ARG A 36 -19.75 -11.92 17.49
C ARG A 36 -19.59 -11.55 18.96
N ILE A 37 -20.26 -10.47 19.37
CA ILE A 37 -20.36 -10.06 20.77
C ILE A 37 -21.84 -9.95 21.11
N SER A 38 -22.40 -11.02 21.67
CA SER A 38 -23.85 -11.17 21.87
C SER A 38 -24.42 -10.10 22.79
N SER A 39 -23.66 -9.70 23.81
CA SER A 39 -24.08 -8.70 24.82
C SER A 39 -24.40 -7.32 24.24
N ILE A 40 -23.89 -7.01 23.04
CA ILE A 40 -24.14 -5.74 22.33
C ILE A 40 -24.71 -5.93 20.92
N ASN A 41 -25.19 -7.15 20.62
CA ASN A 41 -25.66 -7.55 19.29
C ASN A 41 -24.69 -7.11 18.18
N PHE A 42 -23.40 -7.37 18.35
CA PHE A 42 -22.38 -7.02 17.36
C PHE A 42 -21.96 -8.25 16.57
N PHE A 43 -21.84 -8.10 15.26
CA PHE A 43 -21.29 -9.10 14.36
C PHE A 43 -20.58 -8.40 13.21
N GLY A 44 -19.38 -8.85 12.87
CA GLY A 44 -18.64 -8.30 11.74
C GLY A 44 -17.22 -8.84 11.63
N PRO A 45 -16.46 -8.45 10.59
CA PRO A 45 -15.06 -8.84 10.46
C PRO A 45 -14.22 -8.33 11.63
N PHE A 46 -13.09 -9.00 11.89
CA PHE A 46 -12.13 -8.57 12.90
C PHE A 46 -10.69 -8.80 12.49
N LYS A 47 -9.79 -8.18 13.25
CA LYS A 47 -8.35 -8.39 13.23
C LYS A 47 -7.80 -8.50 14.65
N ASP A 48 -6.89 -9.45 14.84
CA ASP A 48 -6.09 -9.58 16.06
C ASP A 48 -4.83 -8.73 15.96
N SER A 49 -4.41 -8.16 17.08
CA SER A 49 -3.07 -7.61 17.21
C SER A 49 -2.02 -8.73 17.15
N PRO A 50 -0.78 -8.44 16.73
CA PRO A 50 0.31 -9.43 16.72
C PRO A 50 0.54 -10.13 18.07
N SER A 51 0.32 -9.43 19.18
CA SER A 51 0.40 -9.96 20.55
C SER A 51 -0.75 -10.90 20.93
N GLY A 52 -1.86 -10.87 20.19
CA GLY A 52 -3.10 -11.56 20.52
C GLY A 52 -3.91 -10.93 21.66
N GLU A 53 -3.43 -9.84 22.28
CA GLU A 53 -4.11 -9.17 23.40
C GLU A 53 -5.32 -8.35 22.95
N TRP A 54 -5.26 -7.77 21.75
CA TRP A 54 -6.30 -6.89 21.24
C TRP A 54 -6.99 -7.46 20.02
N ILE A 55 -8.30 -7.24 19.95
CA ILE A 55 -9.13 -7.49 18.77
C ILE A 55 -9.86 -6.21 18.41
N VAL A 56 -9.71 -5.76 17.17
CA VAL A 56 -10.58 -4.73 16.57
C VAL A 56 -11.59 -5.39 15.65
N GLY A 57 -12.87 -5.08 15.85
CA GLY A 57 -13.96 -5.54 15.00
C GLY A 57 -14.70 -4.37 14.36
N TRP A 58 -15.22 -4.54 13.15
CA TRP A 58 -16.02 -3.52 12.47
C TRP A 58 -17.24 -4.12 11.77
N SER A 59 -18.22 -3.29 11.48
CA SER A 59 -19.46 -3.67 10.79
C SER A 59 -19.89 -2.55 9.85
N ASP A 60 -19.71 -2.77 8.55
CA ASP A 60 -20.25 -1.92 7.48
C ASP A 60 -21.74 -2.22 7.24
N SER A 61 -22.55 -2.05 8.29
CA SER A 61 -23.99 -2.29 8.29
C SER A 61 -24.67 -1.40 9.31
N ASP A 62 -25.92 -1.05 9.07
CA ASP A 62 -26.72 -0.32 10.06
C ASP A 62 -26.86 -1.11 11.39
N PRO A 63 -27.13 -0.44 12.52
CA PRO A 63 -27.23 -1.10 13.83
C PRO A 63 -28.31 -2.18 13.89
N GLU A 64 -29.37 -2.02 13.11
CA GLU A 64 -30.47 -2.98 12.96
C GLU A 64 -30.08 -4.21 12.12
N GLY A 65 -28.96 -4.15 11.38
CA GLY A 65 -28.46 -5.23 10.52
C GLY A 65 -29.34 -5.48 9.29
N THR A 66 -30.14 -4.50 8.89
CA THR A 66 -31.05 -4.60 7.74
C THR A 66 -30.39 -4.22 6.43
N THR A 67 -29.38 -3.34 6.49
CA THR A 67 -28.69 -2.80 5.30
C THR A 67 -27.18 -2.81 5.52
N GLY A 68 -26.47 -3.59 4.72
CA GLY A 68 -25.01 -3.62 4.67
C GLY A 68 -24.45 -3.02 3.38
N GLY A 69 -23.19 -2.60 3.40
CA GLY A 69 -22.53 -2.07 2.20
C GLY A 69 -23.02 -0.69 1.79
N HIS A 70 -23.06 -0.42 0.47
CA HIS A 70 -23.42 0.89 -0.09
C HIS A 70 -24.80 1.37 0.40
N ARG A 71 -24.84 2.55 0.99
CA ARG A 71 -26.05 3.19 1.54
C ARG A 71 -25.84 4.70 1.74
N GLU A 72 -26.95 5.40 1.94
CA GLU A 72 -27.00 6.86 2.14
C GLU A 72 -27.10 7.27 3.62
N SER A 73 -27.36 6.32 4.52
CA SER A 73 -27.50 6.56 5.96
C SER A 73 -27.36 5.26 6.76
N GLY A 74 -27.40 5.35 8.10
CA GLY A 74 -27.24 4.21 8.99
C GLY A 74 -25.77 3.92 9.29
N HIS A 75 -25.24 4.50 10.36
CA HIS A 75 -23.83 4.38 10.71
C HIS A 75 -23.46 2.93 11.03
N GLY A 76 -22.32 2.49 10.52
CA GLY A 76 -21.69 1.27 10.97
C GLY A 76 -21.13 1.39 12.39
N ARG A 77 -20.60 0.27 12.89
CA ARG A 77 -20.03 0.18 14.24
C ARG A 77 -18.62 -0.39 14.20
N TYR A 78 -17.80 -0.01 15.16
CA TYR A 78 -16.55 -0.68 15.46
C TYR A 78 -16.43 -0.94 16.97
N VAL A 79 -15.61 -1.92 17.33
CA VAL A 79 -15.36 -2.35 18.70
C VAL A 79 -13.87 -2.62 18.91
N LEU A 80 -13.40 -2.39 20.13
CA LEU A 80 -12.08 -2.83 20.59
C LEU A 80 -12.27 -3.73 21.82
N TYR A 81 -11.75 -4.94 21.74
CA TYR A 81 -11.83 -5.94 22.79
C TYR A 81 -10.41 -6.32 23.26
N ASN A 82 -10.22 -6.39 24.58
CA ASN A 82 -9.00 -6.91 25.19
C ASN A 82 -9.24 -8.36 25.62
N THR A 83 -8.48 -9.29 25.06
CA THR A 83 -8.63 -10.74 25.27
C THR A 83 -8.10 -11.22 26.62
N VAL A 84 -7.13 -10.50 27.19
CA VAL A 84 -6.50 -10.83 28.49
C VAL A 84 -7.42 -10.43 29.64
N GLU A 85 -7.89 -9.18 29.62
CA GLU A 85 -8.84 -8.65 30.61
C GLU A 85 -10.29 -9.10 30.32
N LYS A 86 -10.52 -9.72 29.16
CA LYS A 86 -11.84 -10.12 28.64
C LYS A 86 -12.84 -8.96 28.62
N GLU A 87 -12.37 -7.78 28.29
CA GLU A 87 -13.15 -6.54 28.38
C GLU A 87 -13.43 -5.97 26.99
N LEU A 88 -14.69 -5.57 26.77
CA LEU A 88 -15.04 -4.70 25.65
C LEU A 88 -14.64 -3.26 26.01
N VAL A 89 -13.47 -2.84 25.56
CA VAL A 89 -12.82 -1.58 25.98
C VAL A 89 -13.45 -0.37 25.29
N LEU A 90 -13.79 -0.48 24.00
CA LEU A 90 -14.38 0.62 23.23
C LEU A 90 -15.49 0.14 22.28
N GLN A 91 -16.42 1.07 22.02
CA GLN A 91 -17.41 0.97 20.96
C GLN A 91 -17.53 2.35 20.29
N GLY A 92 -17.65 2.37 18.97
CA GLY A 92 -17.86 3.63 18.24
C GLY A 92 -18.65 3.43 16.95
N LYS A 93 -18.91 4.55 16.28
CA LYS A 93 -19.68 4.63 15.04
C LYS A 93 -18.93 5.45 14.01
N LEU A 94 -19.00 5.01 12.76
CA LEU A 94 -18.51 5.67 11.55
C LEU A 94 -19.57 5.50 10.47
N GLU A 95 -19.49 6.23 9.35
CA GLU A 95 -20.49 6.08 8.30
C GLU A 95 -20.48 4.64 7.78
N ARG A 96 -19.31 4.20 7.29
CA ARG A 96 -19.04 2.88 6.72
C ARG A 96 -17.65 2.38 7.12
N PRO A 97 -17.47 1.96 8.38
CA PRO A 97 -16.20 1.44 8.88
C PRO A 97 -15.79 0.17 8.15
N ASN A 98 -14.55 0.12 7.68
CA ASN A 98 -13.97 -1.01 6.95
C ASN A 98 -12.47 -1.19 7.28
N SER A 99 -11.95 -2.37 6.97
CA SER A 99 -10.51 -2.70 6.97
C SER A 99 -9.73 -2.16 8.19
N ALA A 100 -10.15 -2.51 9.40
CA ALA A 100 -9.43 -2.08 10.60
C ALA A 100 -8.20 -2.96 10.88
N ASP A 101 -7.21 -2.40 11.56
CA ASP A 101 -6.02 -3.11 12.04
C ASP A 101 -5.62 -2.61 13.43
N VAL A 102 -5.00 -3.44 14.27
CA VAL A 102 -4.78 -3.13 15.69
C VAL A 102 -3.37 -3.50 16.17
N ALA A 103 -2.73 -2.55 16.85
CA ALA A 103 -1.40 -2.69 17.41
C ALA A 103 -1.42 -3.34 18.80
N ASN A 104 -0.25 -3.77 19.28
CA ASN A 104 -0.07 -4.40 20.58
C ASN A 104 -0.35 -3.47 21.77
N ASN A 105 -0.31 -2.16 21.55
CA ASN A 105 -0.68 -1.17 22.56
C ASN A 105 -2.19 -0.86 22.58
N GLY A 106 -2.98 -1.55 21.75
CA GLY A 106 -4.43 -1.37 21.60
C GLY A 106 -4.85 -0.15 20.78
N SER A 107 -3.91 0.64 20.25
CA SER A 107 -4.23 1.62 19.20
C SER A 107 -4.60 0.88 17.92
N PHE A 108 -5.51 1.45 17.14
CA PHE A 108 -6.01 0.79 15.94
C PHE A 108 -6.28 1.81 14.83
N SER A 109 -6.03 1.39 13.60
CA SER A 109 -6.44 2.12 12.40
C SER A 109 -7.76 1.59 11.87
N ILE A 110 -8.54 2.45 11.23
CA ILE A 110 -9.78 2.05 10.55
C ILE A 110 -10.08 2.99 9.39
N GLU A 111 -10.60 2.41 8.31
CA GLU A 111 -11.05 3.15 7.14
C GLU A 111 -12.54 3.45 7.27
N ASP A 112 -12.96 4.65 6.90
CA ASP A 112 -14.38 4.99 6.73
C ASP A 112 -14.63 5.28 5.26
N TRP A 113 -15.43 4.44 4.60
CA TRP A 113 -15.68 4.51 3.17
C TRP A 113 -16.77 5.51 2.77
N HIS A 114 -17.37 6.20 3.76
CA HIS A 114 -18.43 7.21 3.60
C HIS A 114 -19.70 6.71 2.90
N PHE A 115 -20.80 7.42 3.11
CA PHE A 115 -22.06 7.15 2.42
C PHE A 115 -22.03 7.59 0.94
N GLY A 116 -22.96 7.04 0.18
CA GLY A 116 -23.19 7.41 -1.21
C GLY A 116 -22.19 6.82 -2.19
N SER A 117 -22.10 7.47 -3.35
CA SER A 117 -21.38 6.98 -4.54
C SER A 117 -20.20 7.85 -4.96
N GLU A 118 -19.94 8.96 -4.25
CA GLU A 118 -18.78 9.79 -4.50
C GLU A 118 -17.50 9.04 -4.07
N LEU A 119 -16.40 9.29 -4.77
CA LEU A 119 -15.10 8.85 -4.28
C LEU A 119 -14.79 9.67 -3.04
N SER A 120 -14.63 8.99 -1.91
CA SER A 120 -14.30 9.63 -0.64
C SER A 120 -13.91 8.57 0.37
N GLY A 121 -13.06 8.95 1.31
CA GLY A 121 -12.75 8.10 2.45
C GLY A 121 -12.13 8.91 3.58
N THR A 122 -12.16 8.37 4.78
CA THR A 122 -11.37 8.92 5.89
C THR A 122 -10.59 7.82 6.58
N PHE A 123 -9.29 8.04 6.69
CA PHE A 123 -8.40 7.18 7.45
C PHE A 123 -8.32 7.72 8.88
N TYR A 124 -8.55 6.83 9.84
CA TYR A 124 -8.47 7.12 11.26
C TYR A 124 -7.42 6.27 11.94
N VAL A 125 -6.78 6.84 12.97
CA VAL A 125 -6.08 6.08 14.01
C VAL A 125 -6.60 6.52 15.36
N PHE A 126 -7.03 5.57 16.18
CA PHE A 126 -7.53 5.81 17.53
C PHE A 126 -6.60 5.18 18.57
N SER A 127 -6.53 5.80 19.75
CA SER A 127 -5.93 5.17 20.93
C SER A 127 -6.84 4.06 21.49
N CYS A 128 -6.29 3.21 22.37
CA CYS A 128 -7.09 2.22 23.11
C CYS A 128 -8.11 2.85 24.09
N THR A 129 -8.06 4.17 24.32
CA THR A 129 -9.04 4.93 25.09
C THR A 129 -10.10 5.64 24.23
N GLY A 130 -9.98 5.55 22.90
CA GLY A 130 -10.91 6.13 21.93
C GLY A 130 -10.57 7.56 21.51
N ASP A 131 -9.38 8.05 21.88
CA ASP A 131 -8.90 9.37 21.44
C ASP A 131 -8.51 9.28 19.96
N GLU A 132 -9.00 10.21 19.16
CA GLU A 132 -8.68 10.32 17.73
C GLU A 132 -7.26 10.91 17.58
N ILE A 133 -6.31 10.09 17.17
CA ILE A 133 -4.89 10.46 17.02
C ILE A 133 -4.65 11.01 15.61
N ILE A 134 -5.13 10.29 14.59
CA ILE A 134 -5.05 10.68 13.19
C ILE A 134 -6.46 10.71 12.61
N LYS A 135 -6.74 11.75 11.83
CA LYS A 135 -7.91 11.87 10.97
C LYS A 135 -7.49 12.48 9.64
N ARG A 136 -7.56 11.72 8.56
CA ARG A 136 -7.28 12.24 7.23
C ARG A 136 -8.40 11.88 6.25
N LYS A 137 -9.10 12.90 5.76
CA LYS A 137 -10.08 12.76 4.68
C LYS A 137 -9.40 12.85 3.32
N PHE A 138 -9.84 11.99 2.41
CA PHE A 138 -9.46 11.94 1.00
C PHE A 138 -10.73 12.08 0.13
N SER A 139 -10.58 12.70 -1.03
CA SER A 139 -11.52 12.70 -2.16
C SER A 139 -11.37 11.45 -3.04
N ALA A 140 -10.33 10.65 -2.82
CA ALA A 140 -10.19 9.31 -3.38
C ALA A 140 -10.67 8.26 -2.36
N ASN A 141 -11.10 7.09 -2.87
CA ASN A 141 -11.34 5.94 -2.01
C ASN A 141 -10.02 5.47 -1.39
N ILE A 142 -10.06 5.02 -0.14
CA ILE A 142 -8.93 4.32 0.48
C ILE A 142 -8.87 2.92 -0.13
N LEU A 143 -7.68 2.52 -0.59
CA LEU A 143 -7.42 1.22 -1.17
C LEU A 143 -7.15 0.19 -0.07
N ASN A 144 -6.23 0.52 0.84
CA ASN A 144 -5.82 -0.28 1.98
C ASN A 144 -5.02 0.56 2.97
N SER A 145 -4.85 0.04 4.17
CA SER A 145 -4.11 0.68 5.26
C SER A 145 -3.53 -0.36 6.24
N ALA A 146 -2.63 0.10 7.12
CA ALA A 146 -2.08 -0.72 8.20
C ALA A 146 -1.57 0.16 9.35
N ILE A 147 -1.42 -0.45 10.53
CA ILE A 147 -0.74 0.13 11.70
C ILE A 147 0.40 -0.80 12.13
N SER A 148 1.54 -0.22 12.53
CA SER A 148 2.69 -0.96 13.06
C SER A 148 2.35 -1.72 14.33
N ASN A 149 3.08 -2.79 14.63
CA ASN A 149 2.86 -3.66 15.77
C ASN A 149 2.95 -2.91 17.10
N ASN A 150 3.86 -1.94 17.21
CA ASN A 150 4.02 -1.09 18.39
C ASN A 150 3.06 0.11 18.43
N GLY A 151 2.29 0.34 17.35
CA GLY A 151 1.30 1.40 17.23
C GLY A 151 1.89 2.81 17.13
N LEU A 152 3.14 2.95 16.68
CA LEU A 152 3.82 4.25 16.54
C LEU A 152 3.81 4.78 15.10
N LEU A 153 3.63 3.90 14.13
CA LEU A 153 3.53 4.21 12.69
C LEU A 153 2.21 3.68 12.13
N ALA A 154 1.67 4.38 11.13
CA ALA A 154 0.53 3.92 10.35
C ALA A 154 0.69 4.37 8.89
N VAL A 155 0.00 3.69 7.97
CA VAL A 155 0.03 4.03 6.55
C VAL A 155 -1.33 3.77 5.92
N CYS A 156 -1.71 4.59 4.96
CA CYS A 156 -2.82 4.29 4.07
C CYS A 156 -2.45 4.65 2.63
N GLN A 157 -3.07 3.96 1.67
CA GLN A 157 -2.95 4.28 0.26
C GLN A 157 -4.31 4.48 -0.37
N THR A 158 -4.41 5.46 -1.26
CA THR A 158 -5.65 5.74 -2.00
C THR A 158 -5.67 5.02 -3.35
N ALA A 159 -6.88 4.70 -3.79
CA ALA A 159 -7.16 4.18 -5.12
C ALA A 159 -6.96 5.26 -6.20
N ASN A 160 -7.14 4.90 -7.47
CA ASN A 160 -6.92 5.84 -8.56
C ASN A 160 -8.11 6.80 -8.62
N ALA A 161 -7.84 8.10 -8.69
CA ALA A 161 -8.84 9.14 -8.79
C ALA A 161 -8.47 10.09 -9.94
N PRO A 162 -8.88 9.78 -11.19
CA PRO A 162 -8.46 10.54 -12.37
C PRO A 162 -8.82 12.03 -12.34
N SER A 163 -9.88 12.38 -11.61
CA SER A 163 -10.39 13.74 -11.45
C SER A 163 -9.93 14.43 -10.16
N GLY A 164 -9.21 13.73 -9.28
CA GLY A 164 -8.79 14.21 -7.96
C GLY A 164 -7.28 14.46 -7.86
N SER A 165 -6.87 15.20 -6.83
CA SER A 165 -5.44 15.44 -6.53
C SER A 165 -4.81 14.38 -5.65
N ASP A 166 -5.60 13.43 -5.15
CA ASP A 166 -5.21 12.45 -4.15
C ASP A 166 -5.38 11.00 -4.62
N GLY A 167 -5.41 10.77 -5.93
CA GLY A 167 -5.36 9.43 -6.51
C GLY A 167 -3.96 8.81 -6.40
N ASN A 168 -3.90 7.53 -6.01
CA ASN A 168 -2.64 6.78 -5.87
C ASN A 168 -1.62 7.49 -4.96
N LEU A 169 -2.07 8.02 -3.82
CA LEU A 169 -1.20 8.55 -2.78
C LEU A 169 -0.92 7.48 -1.74
N LEU A 170 0.36 7.31 -1.39
CA LEU A 170 0.81 6.61 -0.20
C LEU A 170 1.09 7.66 0.88
N THR A 171 0.38 7.56 2.00
CA THR A 171 0.49 8.51 3.12
C THR A 171 0.94 7.77 4.37
N GLY A 172 2.11 8.14 4.89
CA GLY A 172 2.68 7.61 6.13
C GLY A 172 2.43 8.56 7.31
N TYR A 173 2.24 8.02 8.51
CA TYR A 173 1.91 8.78 9.71
C TYR A 173 2.83 8.40 10.87
N SER A 174 3.24 9.42 11.64
CA SER A 174 3.76 9.23 13.00
C SER A 174 2.58 9.28 13.96
N VAL A 175 2.14 8.12 14.43
CA VAL A 175 1.02 7.99 15.38
C VAL A 175 1.41 8.59 16.72
N LYS A 176 2.65 8.42 17.16
CA LYS A 176 3.16 9.00 18.41
C LYS A 176 3.01 10.53 18.45
N GLU A 177 3.27 11.18 17.31
CA GLU A 177 3.25 12.63 17.19
C GLU A 177 1.93 13.17 16.64
N GLY A 178 1.03 12.28 16.21
CA GLY A 178 -0.30 12.65 15.71
C GLY A 178 -0.27 13.43 14.40
N HIS A 179 0.73 13.20 13.53
CA HIS A 179 0.86 13.94 12.27
C HIS A 179 1.22 13.06 11.07
N GLU A 180 0.95 13.60 9.88
CA GLU A 180 1.32 13.06 8.58
C GLU A 180 2.83 13.23 8.34
N ALA A 181 3.55 12.13 8.21
CA ALA A 181 5.00 12.13 7.97
C ALA A 181 5.32 12.44 6.51
N PHE A 182 4.57 11.82 5.58
CA PHE A 182 4.65 12.10 4.15
C PHE A 182 3.34 11.76 3.44
N SER A 183 3.15 12.32 2.25
CA SER A 183 2.07 11.98 1.31
C SER A 183 2.60 12.08 -0.11
N ILE A 184 2.82 10.95 -0.78
CA ILE A 184 3.51 10.89 -2.08
C ILE A 184 2.81 9.99 -3.09
N THR A 185 3.05 10.19 -4.38
CA THR A 185 2.79 9.14 -5.38
C THR A 185 3.93 8.12 -5.33
N PRO A 186 3.68 6.86 -4.93
CA PRO A 186 4.76 5.91 -4.72
C PRO A 186 5.30 5.37 -6.04
N LEU A 187 6.63 5.34 -6.17
CA LEU A 187 7.33 4.67 -7.27
C LEU A 187 6.97 3.17 -7.37
N THR A 188 6.58 2.53 -6.28
CA THR A 188 6.19 1.11 -6.24
C THR A 188 4.79 0.83 -6.79
N GLY A 189 3.98 1.87 -7.02
CA GLY A 189 2.55 1.72 -7.30
C GLY A 189 1.76 1.25 -6.05
N TRP A 190 0.65 0.56 -6.28
CA TRP A 190 -0.19 0.02 -5.20
C TRP A 190 0.44 -1.19 -4.51
N ALA A 191 0.53 -1.10 -3.19
CA ALA A 191 0.95 -2.21 -2.34
C ALA A 191 -0.21 -3.18 -2.06
N GLU A 192 0.09 -4.47 -1.92
CA GLU A 192 -0.87 -5.49 -1.49
C GLU A 192 -1.03 -5.48 0.04
N ALA A 193 0.04 -5.17 0.75
CA ALA A 193 0.10 -5.04 2.20
C ALA A 193 1.25 -4.12 2.63
N TYR A 194 1.39 -3.90 3.94
CA TYR A 194 2.45 -3.08 4.50
C TYR A 194 3.21 -3.82 5.60
N GLU A 195 4.50 -3.53 5.68
CA GLU A 195 5.40 -3.93 6.76
C GLU A 195 6.08 -2.67 7.32
N PHE A 196 6.63 -2.74 8.53
CA PHE A 196 7.28 -1.59 9.17
C PHE A 196 8.64 -1.99 9.73
N ASP A 197 9.66 -1.17 9.47
CA ASP A 197 10.87 -1.17 10.30
C ASP A 197 10.63 -0.15 11.42
N GLU A 198 10.18 -0.65 12.56
CA GLU A 198 9.79 0.17 13.70
C GLU A 198 10.97 0.88 14.36
N GLU A 199 12.17 0.31 14.28
CA GLU A 199 13.37 0.91 14.86
C GLU A 199 13.84 2.10 14.03
N LYS A 200 13.75 1.98 12.71
CA LYS A 200 14.17 3.03 11.77
C LYS A 200 13.06 3.97 11.32
N SER A 201 11.81 3.68 11.70
CA SER A 201 10.62 4.41 11.23
C SER A 201 10.44 4.39 9.71
N GLU A 202 10.60 3.19 9.12
CA GLU A 202 10.47 2.98 7.67
C GLU A 202 9.20 2.22 7.32
N PHE A 203 8.66 2.50 6.13
CA PHE A 203 7.37 2.03 5.64
C PHE A 203 7.57 1.09 4.45
N GLY A 204 7.38 -0.21 4.67
CA GLY A 204 7.52 -1.26 3.67
C GLY A 204 6.27 -1.45 2.83
N ALA A 205 6.36 -1.23 1.51
CA ALA A 205 5.32 -1.59 0.56
C ALA A 205 5.53 -3.03 0.07
N VAL A 206 4.58 -3.93 0.36
CA VAL A 206 4.63 -5.33 -0.08
C VAL A 206 4.01 -5.45 -1.46
N LEU A 207 4.81 -5.88 -2.44
CA LEU A 207 4.40 -6.01 -3.84
C LEU A 207 4.32 -7.48 -4.27
N LYS A 208 3.14 -7.89 -4.75
CA LYS A 208 2.87 -9.25 -5.18
C LYS A 208 3.89 -9.78 -6.17
N SER A 209 4.59 -10.85 -5.81
CA SER A 209 5.61 -11.51 -6.64
C SER A 209 6.80 -10.64 -7.05
N ILE A 210 7.02 -9.50 -6.37
CA ILE A 210 8.17 -8.62 -6.59
C ILE A 210 9.00 -8.52 -5.30
N GLY A 211 8.36 -8.31 -4.15
CA GLY A 211 9.03 -8.22 -2.85
C GLY A 211 8.55 -7.03 -2.01
N THR A 212 9.22 -6.79 -0.88
CA THR A 212 8.97 -5.64 0.01
C THR A 212 10.02 -4.56 -0.21
N PHE A 213 9.59 -3.31 -0.36
CA PHE A 213 10.48 -2.16 -0.54
C PHE A 213 10.11 -1.03 0.41
N PHE A 214 11.11 -0.48 1.09
CA PHE A 214 10.91 0.47 2.17
C PHE A 214 11.06 1.92 1.72
N TYR A 215 10.20 2.76 2.26
CA TYR A 215 10.24 4.21 2.21
C TYR A 215 10.72 4.77 3.55
N SER A 216 11.53 5.84 3.51
CA SER A 216 11.93 6.58 4.72
C SER A 216 10.75 7.30 5.37
N SER A 217 10.99 7.92 6.54
CA SER A 217 10.04 8.81 7.21
C SER A 217 9.60 10.02 6.38
N GLU A 218 10.34 10.35 5.32
CA GLU A 218 10.05 11.44 4.39
C GLU A 218 9.42 10.94 3.07
N GLY A 219 9.12 9.64 2.97
CA GLY A 219 8.52 9.05 1.77
C GLY A 219 9.53 8.82 0.64
N VAL A 220 10.83 8.72 0.92
CA VAL A 220 11.85 8.41 -0.10
C VAL A 220 12.07 6.91 -0.18
N LEU A 221 11.97 6.32 -1.38
CA LEU A 221 12.27 4.91 -1.62
C LEU A 221 13.76 4.65 -1.34
N LEU A 222 14.07 3.75 -0.40
CA LEU A 222 15.43 3.56 0.12
C LEU A 222 16.36 2.80 -0.83
N GLU A 223 15.86 1.77 -1.51
CA GLU A 223 16.65 0.91 -2.40
C GLU A 223 16.06 0.87 -3.83
N PRO A 224 16.01 2.00 -4.57
CA PRO A 224 15.35 2.07 -5.87
C PRO A 224 15.96 1.12 -6.91
N GLN A 225 17.28 0.93 -6.90
CA GLN A 225 17.93 0.00 -7.84
C GLN A 225 17.58 -1.47 -7.55
N LYS A 226 17.40 -1.84 -6.28
CA LYS A 226 16.97 -3.18 -5.89
C LYS A 226 15.52 -3.43 -6.30
N PHE A 227 14.67 -2.40 -6.19
CA PHE A 227 13.32 -2.43 -6.73
C PHE A 227 13.31 -2.67 -8.24
N ASP A 228 14.11 -1.93 -8.99
CA ASP A 228 14.25 -2.11 -10.44
C ASP A 228 14.73 -3.52 -10.81
N LEU A 229 15.77 -4.02 -10.14
CA LEU A 229 16.25 -5.40 -10.36
C LEU A 229 15.17 -6.44 -10.05
N ALA A 230 14.39 -6.26 -8.98
CA ALA A 230 13.32 -7.17 -8.63
C ALA A 230 12.20 -7.18 -9.69
N ARG A 231 11.83 -6.01 -10.23
CA ARG A 231 10.87 -5.90 -11.33
C ARG A 231 11.37 -6.60 -12.60
N LEU A 232 12.63 -6.36 -12.99
CA LEU A 232 13.26 -7.00 -14.15
C LEU A 232 13.33 -8.53 -14.01
N ARG A 233 13.55 -9.03 -12.78
CA ARG A 233 13.69 -10.46 -12.50
C ARG A 233 12.36 -11.20 -12.29
N SER A 234 11.23 -10.48 -12.29
CA SER A 234 9.92 -11.06 -12.05
C SER A 234 9.61 -12.27 -12.96
N ASN A 235 8.83 -13.22 -12.45
CA ASN A 235 8.30 -14.33 -13.25
C ASN A 235 7.06 -13.91 -14.07
N ARG A 236 6.48 -12.76 -13.73
CA ARG A 236 5.37 -12.16 -14.48
C ARG A 236 5.95 -11.36 -15.63
N TYR A 237 5.87 -11.90 -16.85
CA TYR A 237 6.51 -11.27 -17.99
C TYR A 237 5.95 -9.87 -18.27
N GLU A 238 4.69 -9.59 -17.92
CA GLU A 238 4.09 -8.27 -18.03
C GLU A 238 4.84 -7.25 -17.15
N VAL A 239 5.19 -7.63 -15.92
CA VAL A 239 5.93 -6.77 -14.99
C VAL A 239 7.36 -6.56 -15.51
N SER A 240 8.06 -7.65 -15.86
CA SER A 240 9.45 -7.56 -16.26
C SER A 240 9.62 -6.82 -17.59
N LEU A 241 8.69 -6.96 -18.53
CA LEU A 241 8.75 -6.26 -19.83
C LEU A 241 8.47 -4.77 -19.69
N PHE A 242 7.46 -4.36 -18.90
CA PHE A 242 7.22 -2.94 -18.66
C PHE A 242 8.38 -2.27 -17.93
N ALA A 243 8.91 -2.91 -16.88
CA ALA A 243 10.10 -2.41 -16.18
C ALA A 243 11.31 -2.33 -17.10
N SER A 244 11.51 -3.34 -17.97
CA SER A 244 12.60 -3.31 -18.96
C SER A 244 12.47 -2.13 -19.92
N GLU A 245 11.28 -1.87 -20.44
CA GLU A 245 11.05 -0.72 -21.31
C GLU A 245 11.37 0.61 -20.60
N GLU A 246 10.81 0.80 -19.40
CA GLU A 246 11.00 1.99 -18.58
C GLU A 246 12.49 2.26 -18.32
N ILE A 247 13.20 1.25 -17.82
CA ILE A 247 14.62 1.35 -17.45
C ILE A 247 15.51 1.59 -18.67
N LEU A 248 15.25 0.89 -19.80
CA LEU A 248 16.04 1.08 -21.03
C LEU A 248 15.77 2.42 -21.72
N GLN A 249 14.68 3.10 -21.39
CA GLN A 249 14.41 4.46 -21.86
C GLN A 249 15.02 5.53 -20.94
N SER A 250 15.34 5.20 -19.70
CA SER A 250 16.05 6.09 -18.77
C SER A 250 17.54 6.26 -19.15
N ASP A 251 18.06 7.48 -18.99
CA ASP A 251 19.48 7.80 -19.20
C ASP A 251 20.41 7.12 -18.18
N GLN A 252 19.85 6.58 -17.09
CA GLN A 252 20.61 5.97 -15.99
C GLN A 252 20.74 4.44 -16.08
N SER A 253 20.41 3.83 -17.22
CA SER A 253 20.53 2.37 -17.38
C SER A 253 21.99 1.90 -17.31
N SER A 254 22.32 1.17 -16.25
CA SER A 254 23.60 0.49 -16.07
C SER A 254 23.72 -0.72 -17.00
N ARG A 255 24.96 -1.19 -17.21
CA ARG A 255 25.20 -2.43 -17.97
C ARG A 255 24.45 -3.63 -17.38
N GLU A 256 24.37 -3.73 -16.05
CA GLU A 256 23.62 -4.79 -15.37
C GLU A 256 22.14 -4.72 -15.73
N PHE A 257 21.52 -3.53 -15.69
CA PHE A 257 20.11 -3.37 -16.06
C PHE A 257 19.84 -3.73 -17.52
N VAL A 258 20.74 -3.36 -18.43
CA VAL A 258 20.62 -3.73 -19.85
C VAL A 258 20.69 -5.25 -20.03
N GLU A 259 21.59 -5.93 -19.30
CA GLU A 259 21.71 -7.38 -19.34
C GLU A 259 20.48 -8.08 -18.73
N GLU A 260 19.95 -7.58 -17.61
CA GLU A 260 18.74 -8.13 -16.98
C GLU A 260 17.49 -7.90 -17.84
N ALA A 261 17.36 -6.75 -18.52
CA ALA A 261 16.27 -6.48 -19.45
C ALA A 261 16.31 -7.42 -20.68
N LEU A 262 17.50 -7.72 -21.20
CA LEU A 262 17.67 -8.68 -22.29
C LEU A 262 17.29 -10.11 -21.84
N LYS A 263 17.66 -10.50 -20.62
CA LYS A 263 17.24 -11.78 -20.01
C LYS A 263 15.73 -11.83 -19.82
N ALA A 264 15.13 -10.74 -19.32
CA ALA A 264 13.68 -10.62 -19.13
C ALA A 264 12.91 -10.81 -20.43
N SER A 265 13.35 -10.19 -21.54
CA SER A 265 12.76 -10.40 -22.86
C SER A 265 12.82 -11.87 -23.31
N SER A 266 13.97 -12.52 -23.14
CA SER A 266 14.15 -13.93 -23.53
C SER A 266 13.28 -14.86 -22.68
N LYS A 267 13.22 -14.62 -21.37
CA LYS A 267 12.38 -15.35 -20.42
C LYS A 267 10.89 -15.15 -20.73
N ALA A 268 10.47 -13.94 -21.08
CA ALA A 268 9.09 -13.64 -21.43
C ALA A 268 8.61 -14.46 -22.63
N LEU A 269 9.41 -14.51 -23.70
CA LEU A 269 9.11 -15.31 -24.90
C LEU A 269 8.95 -16.80 -24.54
N ALA A 270 9.89 -17.36 -23.76
CA ALA A 270 9.84 -18.74 -23.30
C ALA A 270 8.64 -19.03 -22.36
N ALA A 271 8.20 -18.04 -21.58
CA ALA A 271 7.06 -18.14 -20.67
C ALA A 271 5.69 -18.01 -21.38
N GLY A 272 5.66 -17.87 -22.71
CA GLY A 272 4.43 -17.86 -23.51
C GLY A 272 4.04 -16.49 -24.06
N ALA A 273 4.83 -15.44 -23.86
CA ALA A 273 4.60 -14.15 -24.51
C ALA A 273 4.55 -14.28 -26.04
N GLU A 274 5.26 -15.27 -26.62
CA GLU A 274 5.25 -15.57 -28.05
C GLU A 274 3.86 -15.94 -28.60
N LYS A 275 2.94 -16.39 -27.76
CA LYS A 275 1.59 -16.83 -28.15
C LYS A 275 0.58 -15.68 -28.21
N ASN A 276 1.01 -14.48 -27.84
CA ASN A 276 0.18 -13.28 -27.83
C ASN A 276 0.93 -12.15 -28.54
N ASP A 277 0.36 -11.64 -29.65
CA ASP A 277 1.01 -10.65 -30.50
C ASP A 277 1.44 -9.39 -29.73
N HIS A 278 0.63 -8.92 -28.79
CA HIS A 278 0.97 -7.76 -27.96
C HIS A 278 2.24 -8.02 -27.13
N TRP A 279 2.27 -9.13 -26.40
CA TRP A 279 3.41 -9.47 -25.55
C TRP A 279 4.65 -9.88 -26.33
N LYS A 280 4.48 -10.57 -27.47
CA LYS A 280 5.56 -10.90 -28.39
C LYS A 280 6.22 -9.64 -28.96
N ALA A 281 5.43 -8.68 -29.45
CA ALA A 281 5.93 -7.41 -29.94
C ALA A 281 6.64 -6.61 -28.85
N MET A 282 6.09 -6.60 -27.62
CA MET A 282 6.71 -5.95 -26.47
C MET A 282 8.07 -6.58 -26.10
N ALA A 283 8.14 -7.92 -26.04
CA ALA A 283 9.40 -8.62 -25.77
C ALA A 283 10.47 -8.33 -26.83
N LEU A 284 10.10 -8.32 -28.11
CA LEU A 284 11.01 -7.96 -29.21
C LEU A 284 11.44 -6.50 -29.16
N LYS A 285 10.54 -5.58 -28.80
CA LYS A 285 10.89 -4.18 -28.54
C LYS A 285 11.92 -4.04 -27.42
N VAL A 286 11.70 -4.71 -26.28
CA VAL A 286 12.66 -4.71 -25.16
C VAL A 286 14.02 -5.27 -25.60
N LYS A 287 14.02 -6.36 -26.37
CA LYS A 287 15.24 -6.96 -26.94
C LYS A 287 16.00 -5.96 -27.82
N GLY A 288 15.31 -5.25 -28.70
CA GLY A 288 15.89 -4.24 -29.57
C GLY A 288 16.46 -3.05 -28.80
N LEU A 289 15.73 -2.56 -27.79
CA LEU A 289 16.21 -1.48 -26.91
C LEU A 289 17.48 -1.89 -26.15
N ALA A 290 17.54 -3.13 -25.66
CA ALA A 290 18.72 -3.64 -24.95
C ALA A 290 19.94 -3.76 -25.87
N TYR A 291 19.79 -4.25 -27.11
CA TYR A 291 20.89 -4.30 -28.07
C TYR A 291 21.34 -2.91 -28.52
N GLU A 292 20.41 -1.97 -28.72
CA GLU A 292 20.74 -0.58 -29.03
C GLU A 292 21.60 0.04 -27.92
N ARG A 293 21.25 -0.20 -26.65
CA ARG A 293 22.04 0.26 -25.48
C ARG A 293 23.43 -0.40 -25.41
N ARG A 294 23.61 -1.59 -25.98
CA ARG A 294 24.91 -2.26 -26.11
C ARG A 294 25.75 -1.80 -27.30
N GLY A 295 25.18 -0.99 -28.20
CA GLY A 295 25.82 -0.60 -29.46
C GLY A 295 25.77 -1.68 -30.55
N ASN A 296 24.94 -2.71 -30.35
CA ASN A 296 24.73 -3.81 -31.29
C ASN A 296 23.61 -3.42 -32.28
N ASP A 297 23.97 -2.59 -33.25
CA ASP A 297 23.03 -1.98 -34.19
C ASP A 297 22.31 -3.04 -35.05
N GLU A 298 23.00 -4.07 -35.54
CA GLU A 298 22.42 -5.12 -36.38
C GLU A 298 21.34 -5.93 -35.64
N GLU A 299 21.64 -6.42 -34.44
CA GLU A 299 20.67 -7.19 -33.64
C GLU A 299 19.52 -6.32 -33.12
N ALA A 300 19.80 -5.04 -32.83
CA ALA A 300 18.76 -4.10 -32.43
C ALA A 300 17.77 -3.87 -33.58
N LEU A 301 18.27 -3.61 -34.79
CA LEU A 301 17.44 -3.39 -35.98
C LEU A 301 16.59 -4.63 -36.29
N ALA A 302 17.18 -5.83 -36.26
CA ALA A 302 16.45 -7.07 -36.50
C ALA A 302 15.30 -7.26 -35.50
N ALA A 303 15.55 -7.02 -34.20
CA ALA A 303 14.51 -7.12 -33.18
C ALA A 303 13.41 -6.07 -33.34
N PHE A 304 13.76 -4.83 -33.71
CA PHE A 304 12.78 -3.78 -33.97
C PHE A 304 11.93 -4.06 -35.21
N ASP A 305 12.53 -4.52 -36.31
CA ASP A 305 11.79 -4.85 -37.53
C ASP A 305 10.81 -6.00 -37.26
N SER A 306 11.21 -7.07 -36.55
CA SER A 306 10.28 -8.13 -36.12
C SER A 306 9.17 -7.62 -35.18
N ALA A 307 9.46 -6.66 -34.29
CA ALA A 307 8.43 -6.06 -33.44
C ALA A 307 7.43 -5.23 -34.26
N LEU A 308 7.90 -4.51 -35.29
CA LEU A 308 7.09 -3.67 -36.17
C LEU A 308 6.23 -4.48 -37.15
N GLU A 309 6.70 -5.66 -37.57
CA GLU A 309 5.90 -6.61 -38.37
C GLU A 309 4.66 -7.08 -37.60
N ILE A 310 4.80 -7.34 -36.30
CA ILE A 310 3.68 -7.79 -35.45
C ILE A 310 2.79 -6.60 -35.06
N ASN A 311 3.40 -5.49 -34.62
CA ASN A 311 2.68 -4.30 -34.22
C ASN A 311 3.38 -3.03 -34.75
N PRO A 312 2.90 -2.47 -35.88
CA PRO A 312 3.45 -1.24 -36.46
C PRO A 312 3.38 -0.01 -35.53
N LYS A 313 2.54 -0.05 -34.48
CA LYS A 313 2.34 1.03 -33.50
C LYS A 313 3.09 0.79 -32.18
N ILE A 314 4.02 -0.17 -32.10
CA ILE A 314 4.76 -0.50 -30.86
C ILE A 314 5.75 0.59 -30.40
N GLY A 315 5.95 1.66 -31.20
CA GLY A 315 6.68 2.87 -30.80
C GLY A 315 8.18 2.89 -31.15
N VAL A 316 8.71 1.89 -31.88
CA VAL A 316 10.16 1.79 -32.18
C VAL A 316 10.55 2.23 -33.60
N LYS A 317 9.60 2.63 -34.45
CA LYS A 317 9.85 2.96 -35.86
C LYS A 317 10.95 4.01 -36.08
N ARG A 318 10.97 5.07 -35.26
CA ARG A 318 12.01 6.12 -35.35
C ARG A 318 13.39 5.59 -34.97
N LYS A 319 13.46 4.75 -33.92
CA LYS A 319 14.71 4.10 -33.49
C LYS A 319 15.25 3.21 -34.61
N ALA A 320 14.43 2.29 -35.13
CA ALA A 320 14.81 1.40 -36.24
C ALA A 320 15.36 2.16 -37.46
N ASN A 321 14.67 3.22 -37.90
CA ASN A 321 15.13 4.06 -39.01
C ASN A 321 16.46 4.77 -38.70
N GLY A 322 16.66 5.20 -37.46
CA GLY A 322 17.92 5.79 -37.01
C GLY A 322 19.08 4.80 -37.08
N ILE A 323 18.85 3.55 -36.66
CA ILE A 323 19.86 2.47 -36.74
C ILE A 323 20.19 2.15 -38.21
N ARG A 324 19.18 2.00 -39.07
CA ARG A 324 19.35 1.69 -40.49
C ARG A 324 20.29 2.68 -41.19
N LYS A 325 20.11 3.99 -40.95
CA LYS A 325 21.00 5.04 -41.47
C LYS A 325 22.44 4.92 -40.95
N ARG A 326 22.64 4.55 -39.68
CA ARG A 326 24.00 4.35 -39.12
C ARG A 326 24.71 3.19 -39.81
N LEU A 327 24.01 2.10 -40.08
CA LEU A 327 24.58 0.93 -40.76
C LEU A 327 24.89 1.21 -42.23
N GLU A 328 24.02 1.92 -42.94
CA GLU A 328 24.26 2.38 -44.32
C GLU A 328 25.53 3.24 -44.41
N ASN A 329 25.70 4.19 -43.48
CA ASN A 329 26.87 5.07 -43.42
C ASN A 329 28.17 4.34 -43.04
N LYS A 330 28.12 3.22 -42.30
CA LYS A 330 29.29 2.40 -41.97
C LYS A 330 29.74 1.50 -43.14
N SER A 331 28.83 1.23 -44.07
CA SER A 331 29.04 0.33 -45.21
C SER A 331 29.47 1.07 -46.50
N SER A 332 29.50 2.41 -46.45
CA SER A 332 29.94 3.31 -47.53
C SER A 332 31.37 3.78 -47.31
#